data_AF-A0A521IIR0-F1
#
_entry.id   AF-A0A521IIR0-F1
#
_cell.length_a   1.000
_cell.length_b   1.000
_cell.length_c   1.000
_cell.angle_alpha   90.00
_cell.angle_beta   90.00
_cell.angle_gamma   90.00
#
_symmetry.space_group_name_H-M   'P 1'
#
loop_
_entity.id
_entity.type
_entity.pdbx_description
1 polymer ?
#
loop_
_entity_poly.entity_id
_entity_poly.type
_entity_poly.pdbx_seq_one_letter_code
_entity_poly.pdbx_strand_id
1 'polypeptide(L)'
;MRHLSKLNKVGFDSFVHECHRTVFAKIDCTACGLCCRNFGPLFRNTDIKHICAEIGTDPKRFTERYLRQDPDGVGFLLKELPCPFQRADNTCEVYEERTLSCKSFPHTESVNIQKKLVGLALDSLYCPAAFLICEMIMAEY
;
A
#
# COMPACT_ATOMS: atom_id res chain seq x y z
N MET A 1 6.77 1.71 -18.28
CA MET A 1 7.92 1.62 -17.34
C MET A 1 8.75 0.31 -17.40
N ARG A 2 8.33 -0.75 -18.12
CA ARG A 2 9.05 -2.05 -18.12
C ARG A 2 10.46 -2.04 -18.72
N HIS A 3 10.78 -1.06 -19.55
CA HIS A 3 12.15 -0.89 -20.06
C HIS A 3 13.08 -0.35 -18.97
N LEU A 4 12.61 0.61 -18.15
CA LEU A 4 13.37 1.16 -17.02
C LEU A 4 13.65 0.12 -15.93
N SER A 5 12.74 -0.83 -15.70
CA SER A 5 12.92 -1.87 -14.67
C SER A 5 14.06 -2.84 -14.97
N LYS A 6 14.57 -2.86 -16.21
CA LYS A 6 15.70 -3.67 -16.64
C LYS A 6 17.03 -2.92 -16.57
N LEU A 7 16.99 -1.60 -16.39
CA LEU A 7 18.19 -0.79 -16.21
C LEU A 7 18.70 -0.96 -14.78
N ASN A 8 20.00 -0.81 -14.59
CA ASN A 8 20.61 -0.70 -13.25
C ASN A 8 21.14 0.73 -13.10
N LYS A 9 20.26 1.64 -12.67
CA LYS A 9 20.60 3.07 -12.54
C LYS A 9 21.02 3.37 -11.12
N VAL A 10 22.27 3.84 -10.96
CA VAL A 10 22.79 4.29 -9.66
C VAL A 10 21.97 5.49 -9.20
N GLY A 11 21.53 5.49 -7.93
CA GLY A 11 20.75 6.57 -7.35
C GLY A 11 19.25 6.58 -7.69
N PHE A 12 18.75 5.58 -8.42
CA PHE A 12 17.34 5.50 -8.81
C PHE A 12 16.39 5.50 -7.60
N ASP A 13 16.69 4.70 -6.57
CA ASP A 13 15.89 4.65 -5.35
C ASP A 13 15.78 6.04 -4.71
N SER A 14 16.92 6.73 -4.52
CA SER A 14 16.96 8.06 -3.92
C SER A 14 16.12 9.08 -4.69
N PHE A 15 16.14 9.03 -6.03
CA PHE A 15 15.31 9.87 -6.87
C PHE A 15 13.81 9.58 -6.66
N VAL A 16 13.41 8.31 -6.65
CA VAL A 16 11.99 7.95 -6.44
C VAL A 16 11.54 8.28 -5.01
N HIS A 17 12.41 8.18 -4.02
CA HIS A 17 12.11 8.59 -2.64
C HIS A 17 11.88 10.11 -2.54
N GLU A 18 12.62 10.91 -3.31
CA GLU A 18 12.37 12.35 -3.40
C GLU A 18 11.03 12.65 -4.10
N CYS A 19 10.72 11.92 -5.18
CA CYS A 19 9.40 12.00 -5.82
C CYS A 19 8.28 11.67 -4.82
N HIS A 20 8.45 10.62 -4.02
CA HIS A 20 7.51 10.25 -2.96
C HIS A 20 7.28 11.43 -2.01
N ARG A 21 8.34 12.00 -1.42
CA ARG A 21 8.23 13.13 -0.49
C ARG A 21 7.51 14.32 -1.11
N THR A 22 7.88 14.66 -2.34
CA THR A 22 7.29 15.79 -3.08
C THR A 22 5.79 15.60 -3.33
N VAL A 23 5.38 14.39 -3.72
CA VAL A 23 3.99 14.09 -4.05
C VAL A 23 3.13 13.96 -2.79
N PHE A 24 3.60 13.22 -1.78
CA PHE A 24 2.84 13.02 -0.54
C PHE A 24 2.80 14.26 0.37
N ALA A 25 3.64 15.28 0.12
CA ALA A 25 3.45 16.60 0.72
C ALA A 25 2.15 17.31 0.26
N LYS A 26 1.55 16.85 -0.85
CA LYS A 26 0.34 17.45 -1.46
C LYS A 26 -0.84 16.49 -1.57
N ILE A 27 -0.62 15.19 -1.38
CA ILE A 27 -1.64 14.15 -1.49
C ILE A 27 -2.01 13.63 -0.11
N ASP A 28 -3.31 13.68 0.18
CA ASP A 28 -3.91 12.99 1.31
C ASP A 28 -4.52 11.66 0.84
N CYS A 29 -4.01 10.55 1.38
CA CYS A 29 -4.52 9.20 1.09
C CYS A 29 -6.00 9.03 1.45
N THR A 30 -6.47 9.74 2.48
CA THR A 30 -7.86 9.67 2.94
C THR A 30 -8.81 10.49 2.07
N ALA A 31 -8.31 11.37 1.19
CA ALA A 31 -9.17 12.12 0.28
C ALA A 31 -9.88 11.20 -0.74
N CYS A 32 -9.18 10.22 -1.33
CA CYS A 32 -9.74 9.35 -2.37
C CYS A 32 -10.12 7.94 -1.91
N GLY A 33 -9.40 7.35 -0.94
CA GLY A 33 -9.65 6.00 -0.39
C GLY A 33 -9.77 4.85 -1.41
N LEU A 34 -9.37 5.05 -2.67
CA LEU A 34 -9.70 4.11 -3.75
C LEU A 34 -8.91 2.80 -3.64
N CYS A 35 -7.66 2.85 -3.18
CA CYS A 35 -6.88 1.65 -2.91
C CYS A 35 -7.54 0.77 -1.83
N CYS A 36 -8.05 1.36 -0.75
CA CYS A 36 -8.74 0.62 0.33
C CYS A 36 -10.06 -0.03 -0.11
N ARG A 37 -10.70 0.52 -1.16
CA ARG A 37 -11.94 -0.04 -1.73
C ARG A 37 -11.70 -1.22 -2.64
N ASN A 38 -10.63 -1.16 -3.43
CA ASN A 38 -10.40 -2.09 -4.53
C ASN A 38 -9.38 -3.17 -4.19
N PHE A 39 -8.52 -2.94 -3.19
CA PHE A 39 -7.48 -3.87 -2.78
C PHE A 39 -7.46 -4.04 -1.26
N GLY A 40 -7.30 -5.29 -0.84
CA GLY A 40 -7.07 -5.62 0.55
C GLY A 40 -5.57 -5.66 0.84
N PRO A 41 -5.10 -5.13 1.98
CA PRO A 41 -3.71 -5.29 2.35
C PRO A 41 -3.41 -6.73 2.75
N LEU A 42 -2.13 -7.09 2.71
CA LEU A 42 -1.64 -8.27 3.41
C LEU A 42 -1.59 -7.97 4.92
N PHE A 43 -2.11 -8.88 5.73
CA PHE A 43 -2.06 -8.85 7.18
C PHE A 43 -1.02 -9.86 7.67
N ARG A 44 -0.02 -9.38 8.42
CA ARG A 44 0.89 -10.24 9.18
C ARG A 44 0.33 -10.48 10.57
N ASN A 45 0.83 -11.52 11.24
CA ASN A 45 0.46 -11.79 12.63
C ASN A 45 0.70 -10.60 13.57
N THR A 46 1.73 -9.78 13.30
CA THR A 46 2.00 -8.54 14.06
C THR A 46 0.93 -7.48 13.81
N ASP A 47 0.53 -7.28 12.55
CA ASP A 47 -0.53 -6.32 12.20
C ASP A 47 -1.86 -6.72 12.88
N ILE A 48 -2.20 -8.01 12.81
CA ILE A 48 -3.41 -8.56 13.44
C ILE A 48 -3.40 -8.28 14.94
N LYS A 49 -2.28 -8.55 15.63
CA LYS A 49 -2.16 -8.31 17.08
C LYS A 49 -2.39 -6.84 17.44
N HIS A 50 -1.79 -5.90 16.71
CA HIS A 50 -1.93 -4.47 17.01
C HIS A 50 -3.34 -3.96 16.71
N ILE A 51 -3.90 -4.32 15.55
CA ILE A 51 -5.28 -3.96 15.18
C ILE A 51 -6.28 -4.52 16.19
N CYS A 52 -6.09 -5.76 16.64
CA CYS A 52 -6.95 -6.40 17.63
C CYS A 52 -6.88 -5.72 19.00
N ALA A 53 -5.69 -5.25 19.40
CA ALA A 53 -5.52 -4.48 20.63
C ALA A 53 -6.25 -3.13 20.55
N GLU A 54 -6.18 -2.44 19.42
CA GLU A 54 -6.85 -1.16 19.19
C GLU A 54 -8.38 -1.28 19.25
N ILE A 55 -8.95 -2.27 18.57
CA ILE A 55 -10.42 -2.43 18.49
C ILE A 55 -11.02 -3.30 19.59
N GLY A 56 -10.19 -3.83 20.50
CA GLY A 56 -10.62 -4.65 21.63
C GLY A 56 -11.22 -6.01 21.25
N THR A 57 -10.62 -6.72 20.28
CA THR A 57 -11.06 -8.07 19.87
C THR A 57 -9.95 -9.11 20.05
N ASP A 58 -10.35 -10.39 20.08
CA ASP A 58 -9.40 -11.51 20.06
C ASP A 58 -8.88 -11.80 18.63
N PRO A 59 -7.56 -12.06 18.43
CA PRO A 59 -6.96 -12.35 17.13
C PRO A 59 -7.55 -13.55 16.38
N LYS A 60 -7.96 -14.61 17.10
CA LYS A 60 -8.56 -15.79 16.47
C LYS A 60 -9.92 -15.43 15.89
N ARG A 61 -10.76 -14.75 16.68
CA ARG A 61 -12.06 -14.24 16.21
C ARG A 61 -11.92 -13.26 15.04
N PHE A 62 -10.92 -12.36 15.12
CA PHE A 62 -10.63 -11.41 14.04
C PHE A 62 -10.28 -12.13 12.73
N THR A 63 -9.37 -13.10 12.82
CA THR A 63 -8.92 -13.88 11.66
C THR A 63 -10.07 -14.68 11.07
N GLU A 64 -10.83 -15.39 11.90
CA GLU A 64 -12.01 -16.16 11.47
C GLU A 64 -13.08 -15.28 10.82
N ARG A 65 -13.26 -14.04 11.28
CA ARG A 65 -14.27 -13.13 10.74
C ARG A 65 -13.83 -12.49 9.44
N TYR A 66 -12.63 -11.91 9.38
CA TYR A 66 -12.24 -11.00 8.31
C TYR A 66 -11.21 -11.56 7.34
N LEU A 67 -10.46 -12.60 7.73
CA LEU A 67 -9.24 -12.98 7.04
C LEU A 67 -9.24 -14.42 6.52
N ARG A 68 -8.55 -14.63 5.41
CA ARG A 68 -8.21 -15.95 4.88
C ARG A 68 -6.71 -16.04 4.68
N GLN A 69 -6.17 -17.25 4.75
CA GLN A 69 -4.74 -17.45 4.52
C GLN A 69 -4.38 -17.05 3.08
N ASP A 70 -3.28 -16.32 2.94
CA ASP A 70 -2.68 -16.01 1.65
C ASP A 70 -2.23 -17.32 0.96
N PRO A 71 -2.46 -17.50 -0.36
CA PRO A 71 -2.10 -18.74 -1.07
C PRO A 71 -0.62 -19.10 -0.99
N ASP A 72 0.26 -18.10 -0.88
CA ASP A 72 1.72 -18.30 -0.77
C ASP A 72 2.16 -18.47 0.69
N GLY A 73 1.22 -18.43 1.64
CA GLY A 73 1.47 -18.62 3.07
C GLY A 73 2.22 -17.47 3.75
N VAL A 74 2.36 -16.33 3.07
CA VAL A 74 3.16 -15.18 3.56
C VAL A 74 2.41 -14.39 4.65
N GLY A 75 1.09 -14.53 4.71
CA GLY A 75 0.24 -13.88 5.71
C GLY A 75 -1.24 -14.18 5.48
N PHE A 76 -2.07 -13.16 5.66
CA PHE A 76 -3.51 -13.25 5.50
C PHE A 76 -4.03 -12.13 4.58
N LEU A 77 -5.08 -12.45 3.83
CA LEU A 77 -5.80 -11.52 2.97
C LEU A 77 -7.22 -11.32 3.52
N LEU A 78 -7.84 -10.20 3.16
CA LEU A 78 -9.27 -10.01 3.43
C LEU A 78 -10.11 -11.06 2.70
N LYS A 79 -11.17 -11.53 3.36
CA LYS A 79 -12.19 -12.36 2.74
C LYS A 79 -13.04 -11.58 1.74
N GLU A 80 -13.37 -10.34 2.08
CA GLU A 80 -14.28 -9.46 1.35
C GLU A 80 -13.70 -8.05 1.22
N LEU A 81 -14.15 -7.32 0.19
CA LEU A 81 -13.85 -5.91 -0.03
C LEU A 81 -15.15 -5.10 -0.05
N PRO A 82 -15.12 -3.82 0.37
CA PRO A 82 -13.97 -3.03 0.80
C PRO A 82 -13.42 -3.46 2.17
N CYS A 83 -12.25 -2.94 2.55
CA CYS A 83 -11.67 -3.17 3.88
C CYS A 83 -12.69 -2.86 4.99
N PRO A 84 -12.88 -3.73 6.00
CA PRO A 84 -13.89 -3.54 7.05
C PRO A 84 -13.65 -2.29 7.91
N PHE A 85 -12.43 -1.76 7.89
CA PHE A 85 -12.05 -0.55 8.61
C PHE A 85 -12.19 0.74 7.80
N GLN A 86 -12.52 0.63 6.51
CA GLN A 86 -12.75 1.80 5.68
C GLN A 86 -14.14 2.37 5.97
N ARG A 87 -14.20 3.64 6.33
CA ARG A 87 -15.44 4.39 6.57
C ARG A 87 -15.99 4.97 5.27
N ALA A 88 -17.25 5.40 5.33
CA ALA A 88 -17.96 5.98 4.18
C ALA A 88 -17.33 7.29 3.67
N ASP A 89 -16.64 8.02 4.54
CA ASP A 89 -15.90 9.26 4.24
C ASP A 89 -14.44 9.01 3.82
N ASN A 90 -14.09 7.76 3.49
CA ASN A 90 -12.75 7.29 3.07
C ASN A 90 -11.70 7.23 4.18
N THR A 91 -12.02 7.62 5.41
CA THR A 91 -11.11 7.47 6.54
C THR A 91 -10.99 6.01 6.97
N CYS A 92 -9.95 5.69 7.75
CA CYS A 92 -9.73 4.36 8.28
C CYS A 92 -9.90 4.39 9.80
N GLU A 93 -10.69 3.47 10.34
CA GLU A 93 -10.91 3.34 11.78
C GLU A 93 -9.61 2.99 12.53
N VAL A 94 -8.73 2.21 11.92
CA VAL A 94 -7.44 1.80 12.49
C VAL A 94 -6.28 2.45 11.75
N TYR A 95 -6.41 3.73 11.36
CA TYR A 95 -5.40 4.36 10.49
C TYR A 95 -3.98 4.27 11.09
N GLU A 96 -3.78 4.60 12.37
CA GLU A 96 -2.44 4.52 12.99
C GLU A 96 -1.90 3.10 13.10
N GLU A 97 -2.77 2.14 13.40
CA GLU A 97 -2.44 0.70 13.50
C GLU A 97 -2.64 -0.08 12.19
N ARG A 98 -2.80 0.63 11.07
CA ARG A 98 -2.98 -0.01 9.75
C ARG A 98 -1.79 -0.89 9.42
N THR A 99 -2.02 -1.92 8.61
CA THR A 99 -0.98 -2.89 8.27
C THR A 99 0.23 -2.23 7.62
N LEU A 100 1.39 -2.88 7.71
CA LEU A 100 2.58 -2.39 7.00
C LEU A 100 2.32 -2.23 5.49
N SER A 101 1.55 -3.13 4.88
CA SER A 101 1.17 -3.00 3.47
C SER A 101 0.41 -1.70 3.19
N CYS A 102 -0.54 -1.32 4.05
CA CYS A 102 -1.23 -0.03 3.94
C CYS A 102 -0.29 1.16 4.18
N LYS A 103 0.62 1.08 5.16
CA LYS A 103 1.58 2.16 5.47
C LYS A 103 2.55 2.39 4.31
N SER A 104 2.98 1.32 3.65
CA SER A 104 4.00 1.39 2.62
C SER A 104 3.46 1.65 1.22
N PHE A 105 2.17 1.45 0.93
CA PHE A 105 1.59 1.65 -0.41
C PHE A 105 1.76 3.11 -0.90
N PRO A 106 2.18 3.38 -2.16
CA PRO A 106 2.41 2.47 -3.31
C PRO A 106 3.84 1.93 -3.41
N HIS A 107 4.46 1.70 -2.26
CA HIS A 107 5.78 1.09 -2.08
C HIS A 107 6.96 1.89 -2.63
N THR A 108 6.78 3.18 -2.94
CA THR A 108 7.78 4.03 -3.59
C THR A 108 9.02 4.34 -2.75
N GLU A 109 8.98 4.11 -1.45
CA GLU A 109 10.14 4.20 -0.55
C GLU A 109 10.90 2.86 -0.39
N SER A 110 10.54 1.84 -1.17
CA SER A 110 11.24 0.55 -1.12
C SER A 110 12.68 0.66 -1.61
N VAL A 111 13.55 -0.17 -1.04
CA VAL A 111 14.84 -0.51 -1.64
C VAL A 111 14.63 -1.30 -2.94
N ASN A 112 15.45 -1.03 -3.94
CA ASN A 112 15.38 -1.57 -5.30
C ASN A 112 14.01 -1.31 -5.97
N ILE A 113 13.45 -0.11 -5.81
CA ILE A 113 12.13 0.26 -6.37
C ILE A 113 12.07 0.09 -7.88
N GLN A 114 13.22 0.18 -8.56
CA GLN A 114 13.35 -0.08 -9.99
C GLN A 114 12.77 -1.43 -10.43
N LYS A 115 12.90 -2.48 -9.59
CA LYS A 115 12.33 -3.81 -9.87
C LYS A 115 10.81 -3.86 -9.72
N LYS A 116 10.22 -2.90 -9.01
CA LYS A 116 8.78 -2.84 -8.72
C LYS A 116 8.03 -1.83 -9.59
N LEU A 117 8.70 -1.19 -10.56
CA LEU A 117 8.08 -0.17 -11.43
C LEU A 117 6.85 -0.66 -12.21
N VAL A 118 6.79 -1.96 -12.52
CA VAL A 118 5.58 -2.54 -13.12
C VAL A 118 4.41 -2.51 -12.14
N GLY A 119 4.64 -2.86 -10.87
CA GLY A 119 3.64 -2.77 -9.81
C GLY A 119 3.21 -1.32 -9.58
N LEU A 120 4.17 -0.40 -9.46
CA LEU A 120 3.89 1.03 -9.32
C LEU A 120 3.02 1.58 -10.48
N ALA A 121 3.31 1.15 -11.72
CA ALA A 121 2.52 1.54 -12.88
C ALA A 121 1.11 0.91 -12.90
N LEU A 122 0.86 -0.18 -12.18
CA LEU A 122 -0.48 -0.72 -11.98
C LEU A 122 -1.19 0.00 -10.84
N ASP A 123 -0.47 0.34 -9.78
CA ASP A 123 -0.97 1.11 -8.63
C ASP A 123 -1.45 2.50 -9.06
N SER A 124 -0.87 3.09 -10.11
CA SER A 124 -1.29 4.37 -10.69
C SER A 124 -2.73 4.37 -11.22
N LEU A 125 -3.31 3.20 -11.52
CA LEU A 125 -4.71 3.08 -11.91
C LEU A 125 -5.67 3.37 -10.73
N TYR A 126 -5.17 3.30 -9.49
CA TYR A 126 -5.98 3.40 -8.27
C TYR A 126 -5.46 4.44 -7.28
N CYS A 127 -4.27 5.00 -7.51
CA CYS A 127 -3.64 5.94 -6.61
C CYS A 127 -3.11 7.16 -7.39
N PRO A 128 -3.61 8.37 -7.10
CA PRO A 128 -3.11 9.57 -7.77
C PRO A 128 -1.63 9.85 -7.45
N ALA A 129 -1.17 9.51 -6.24
CA ALA A 129 0.24 9.65 -5.90
C ALA A 129 1.13 8.72 -6.73
N ALA A 130 0.72 7.45 -6.92
CA ALA A 130 1.44 6.52 -7.78
C ALA A 130 1.49 7.03 -9.23
N PHE A 131 0.39 7.57 -9.75
CA PHE A 131 0.34 8.17 -11.08
C PHE A 131 1.34 9.32 -11.25
N LEU A 132 1.31 10.30 -10.34
CA LEU A 132 2.23 11.45 -10.40
C LEU A 132 3.69 11.02 -10.29
N ILE A 133 4.00 10.05 -9.41
CA ILE A 133 5.36 9.52 -9.28
C ILE A 133 5.79 8.81 -10.58
N CYS A 134 4.90 8.05 -11.23
CA CYS A 134 5.18 7.48 -12.55
C CYS A 134 5.51 8.56 -13.59
N GLU A 135 4.77 9.66 -13.63
CA GLU A 135 5.05 10.77 -14.55
C GLU A 135 6.42 11.39 -14.29
N MET A 136 6.77 11.66 -13.02
CA MET A 136 8.08 12.21 -12.65
C MET A 136 9.23 11.28 -13.07
N ILE A 137 9.06 9.96 -12.88
CA ILE A 137 10.07 8.98 -13.30
C ILE A 137 10.24 8.96 -14.82
N MET A 138 9.14 9.00 -15.57
CA MET A 138 9.16 8.97 -17.04
C MET A 138 9.66 10.27 -17.67
N ALA A 139 9.57 11.39 -16.95
CA ALA A 139 10.11 12.68 -17.41
C ALA A 139 11.64 12.73 -17.25
N GLU A 140 12.18 12.08 -16.22
CA GLU A 140 13.62 12.01 -15.96
C GLU A 140 14.36 10.96 -16.80
N TYR A 141 13.71 9.82 -17.10
CA TYR A 141 14.32 8.65 -17.75
C TYR A 141 13.55 8.11 -18.96
#